data_AF-A0A355T477-F1
#
_entry.id   AF-A0A355T477-F1
#
_cell.length_a   1.000
_cell.length_b   1.000
_cell.length_c   1.000
_cell.angle_alpha   90.00
_cell.angle_beta   90.00
_cell.angle_gamma   90.00
#
_symmetry.space_group_name_H-M   'P 1'
#
loop_
_entity.id
_entity.type
_entity.pdbx_description
1 polymer ?
#
loop_
_entity_poly.entity_id
_entity_poly.type
_entity_poly.pdbx_seq_one_letter_code
_entity_poly.pdbx_strand_id
1 'polypeptide(L)' 'RARHTKGGLVLLAALEPGGFEHWLGVENLMKEEAREEAERILHRHAARVNEVSGLMPEL' A
#
# COMPACT_ATOMS: atom_id res chain seq x y z
N ARG A 1 16.73 7.50 9.00
CA ARG A 1 17.24 6.37 9.83
C ARG A 1 17.58 5.16 8.99
N ALA A 2 16.62 4.48 8.32
CA ALA A 2 16.89 3.28 7.50
C ALA A 2 18.06 3.44 6.51
N ARG A 3 18.08 4.54 5.74
CA ARG A 3 19.20 4.92 4.85
C ARG A 3 20.58 4.96 5.54
N HIS A 4 20.62 5.42 6.79
CA HIS A 4 21.87 5.60 7.55
C HIS A 4 22.27 4.33 8.31
N THR A 5 21.31 3.43 8.60
CA THR A 5 21.54 2.23 9.42
C THR A 5 21.69 0.96 8.59
N LYS A 6 21.63 1.03 7.24
CA LYS A 6 21.54 -0.14 6.35
C LYS A 6 20.39 -1.10 6.73
N GLY A 7 19.34 -0.57 7.36
CA GLY A 7 18.17 -1.35 7.74
C GLY A 7 17.22 -1.52 6.55
N GLY A 8 16.53 -2.65 6.50
CA GLY A 8 15.45 -2.87 5.53
C GLY A 8 14.28 -1.91 5.73
N LEU A 9 13.47 -1.74 4.68
CA LEU A 9 12.21 -0.99 4.71
C LEU A 9 11.11 -1.83 4.09
N VAL A 10 9.98 -1.93 4.79
CA VAL A 10 8.76 -2.58 4.33
C VAL A 10 7.65 -1.54 4.31
N LEU A 11 6.85 -1.53 3.24
CA LEU A 11 5.63 -0.74 3.15
C LEU A 11 4.43 -1.66 3.36
N LEU A 12 3.41 -1.18 4.07
CA LEU A 12 2.19 -1.93 4.33
C LEU A 12 0.99 -1.00 4.14
N ALA A 13 0.02 -1.44 3.35
CA ALA A 13 -1.28 -0.79 3.23
C ALA A 13 -2.32 -1.62 3.99
N ALA A 14 -3.05 -0.98 4.91
CA ALA A 14 -4.15 -1.59 5.63
C ALA A 14 -5.47 -1.07 5.04
N LEU A 15 -6.32 -1.99 4.60
CA LEU A 15 -7.68 -1.67 4.18
C LEU A 15 -8.60 -1.73 5.39
N GLU A 16 -9.41 -0.68 5.58
CA GLU A 16 -10.44 -0.72 6.61
C GLU A 16 -11.49 -1.77 6.23
N PRO A 17 -11.92 -2.63 7.18
CA PRO A 17 -13.04 -3.53 6.96
C PRO A 17 -14.29 -2.67 6.77
N GLY A 18 -14.75 -2.53 5.53
CA GLY A 18 -15.79 -1.55 5.22
C GLY A 18 -17.16 -1.91 5.78
N GLY A 19 -17.96 -0.87 6.04
CA GLY A 19 -19.38 -0.95 6.35
C GLY A 19 -20.21 -1.26 5.10
N PHE A 20 -19.89 -2.37 4.43
CA PHE A 20 -20.51 -2.78 3.16
C PHE A 20 -21.88 -3.45 3.34
N GLU A 21 -22.42 -3.47 4.56
CA GLU A 21 -23.62 -4.22 4.98
C GLU A 21 -24.90 -3.84 4.21
N HIS A 22 -24.90 -2.75 3.43
CA HIS A 22 -26.09 -2.26 2.72
C HIS A 22 -26.16 -2.61 1.21
N TRP A 23 -25.05 -2.95 0.56
CA TRP A 23 -25.03 -3.10 -0.91
C TRP A 23 -24.87 -4.57 -1.31
N LEU A 24 -25.99 -5.30 -1.43
CA LEU A 24 -26.01 -6.66 -1.98
C LEU A 24 -25.42 -6.65 -3.41
N GLY A 25 -24.17 -7.11 -3.54
CA GLY A 25 -23.53 -7.46 -4.82
C GLY A 25 -22.33 -6.61 -5.25
N VAL A 26 -22.06 -5.45 -4.64
CA VAL A 26 -20.94 -4.56 -5.04
C VAL A 26 -19.71 -4.72 -4.14
N GLU A 27 -19.85 -5.40 -3.00
CA GLU A 27 -18.80 -5.56 -2.00
C GLU A 27 -17.49 -6.10 -2.58
N ASN A 28 -17.55 -7.13 -3.43
CA ASN A 28 -16.36 -7.70 -4.05
C ASN A 28 -15.66 -6.71 -4.99
N LEU A 29 -16.44 -5.94 -5.77
CA LEU A 29 -15.89 -4.92 -6.65
C LEU A 29 -15.22 -3.80 -5.85
N MET A 30 -15.87 -3.31 -4.79
CA MET A 30 -15.30 -2.28 -3.92
C MET A 30 -14.04 -2.75 -3.19
N LYS A 31 -14.00 -4.02 -2.76
CA LYS A 31 -12.81 -4.63 -2.16
C LYS A 31 -11.66 -4.69 -3.17
N GLU A 32 -11.94 -5.04 -4.41
CA GLU A 32 -10.94 -5.10 -5.48
C GLU A 32 -10.42 -3.70 -5.81
N GLU A 33 -11.29 -2.72 -6.00
CA GLU A 33 -10.91 -1.32 -6.26
C GLU A 33 -10.07 -0.74 -5.10
N ALA A 34 -10.44 -1.03 -3.86
CA ALA A 34 -9.67 -0.62 -2.68
C ALA A 34 -8.29 -1.26 -2.65
N ARG A 35 -8.18 -2.53 -3.06
CA ARG A 35 -6.90 -3.24 -3.18
C ARG A 35 -6.02 -2.64 -4.27
N GLU A 36 -6.58 -2.35 -5.45
CA GLU A 36 -5.85 -1.71 -6.55
C GLU A 36 -5.35 -0.31 -6.18
N GLU A 37 -6.15 0.48 -5.46
CA GLU A 37 -5.72 1.79 -4.95
C GLU A 37 -4.57 1.64 -3.93
N ALA A 38 -4.69 0.70 -3.00
CA ALA A 38 -3.63 0.41 -2.03
C ALA A 38 -2.31 0.01 -2.71
N GLU A 39 -2.37 -0.84 -3.74
CA GLU A 39 -1.20 -1.21 -4.53
C GLU A 39 -0.59 -0.02 -5.27
N ARG A 40 -1.41 0.86 -5.88
CA ARG A 40 -0.93 2.12 -6.48
C ARG A 40 -0.23 3.03 -5.46
N ILE A 41 -0.78 3.14 -4.26
CA ILE A 41 -0.19 3.94 -3.18
C ILE A 41 1.16 3.34 -2.76
N LEU A 42 1.23 2.02 -2.56
CA LEU A 42 2.46 1.31 -2.23
C LEU A 42 3.54 1.54 -3.27
N HIS A 43 3.24 1.35 -4.57
CA HIS A 43 4.20 1.58 -5.64
C HIS A 43 4.68 3.05 -5.72
N ARG A 44 3.77 4.01 -5.53
CA ARG A 44 4.15 5.44 -5.51
C ARG A 44 5.12 5.73 -4.37
N HIS A 45 4.84 5.21 -3.18
CA HIS A 45 5.73 5.39 -2.03
C HIS A 45 7.04 4.63 -2.18
N ALA A 46 7.03 3.45 -2.81
CA ALA A 46 8.22 2.69 -3.12
C ALA A 46 9.17 3.47 -4.04
N ALA A 47 8.63 4.05 -5.12
CA ALA A 47 9.37 4.91 -6.03
C ALA A 47 9.96 6.12 -5.28
N ARG A 48 9.18 6.75 -4.39
CA ARG A 48 9.65 7.88 -3.60
C ARG A 48 10.75 7.50 -2.61
N VAL A 49 10.64 6.36 -1.95
CA VAL A 49 11.70 5.82 -1.08
C VAL A 49 12.97 5.61 -1.88
N ASN A 50 12.87 5.00 -3.06
CA ASN A 50 14.02 4.77 -3.92
C ASN A 50 14.69 6.08 -4.35
N GLU A 51 13.92 7.07 -4.77
CA GLU A 51 14.42 8.39 -5.17
C GLU A 51 15.19 9.09 -4.04
N VAL A 52 14.65 9.05 -2.81
CA VAL A 52 15.22 9.80 -1.66
C VAL A 52 16.35 9.06 -0.96
N SER A 53 16.32 7.73 -0.99
CA SER A 53 17.22 6.91 -0.17
C SER A 53 18.06 5.89 -0.94
N GLY A 54 17.73 5.61 -2.20
CA GLY A 54 18.33 4.54 -2.99
C GLY A 54 17.90 3.13 -2.57
N LEU A 55 17.05 3.00 -1.54
CA LEU A 55 16.55 1.72 -1.06
C LEU A 55 15.39 1.24 -1.94
N MET A 56 15.31 -0.07 -2.15
CA MET A 56 14.13 -0.73 -2.70
C MET A 56 13.35 -1.34 -1.53
N PRO A 57 12.18 -0.79 -1.17
CA PRO A 57 11.36 -1.37 -0.12
C PRO A 57 10.65 -2.64 -0.59
N GLU A 58 10.40 -3.54 0.35
CA GLU A 58 9.47 -4.66 0.16
C GLU A 58 8.03 -4.16 0.30
N LEU A 59 7.12 -4.69 -0.52
CA LEU A 59 5.70 -4.31 -0.61
C LEU A 59 4.80 -5.43 -0.10
#